data_AF-A0A1B6MPQ7-F1
#
_entry.id   AF-A0A1B6MPQ7-F1
#
_cell.length_a   1.000
_cell.length_b   1.000
_cell.length_c   1.000
_cell.angle_alpha   90.00
_cell.angle_beta   90.00
_cell.angle_gamma   90.00
#
_symmetry.space_group_name_H-M   'P 1'
#
loop_
_entity.id
_entity.type
_entity.pdbx_description
1 polymer ?
#
loop_
_entity_poly.entity_id
_entity_poly.type
_entity_poly.pdbx_seq_one_letter_code
_entity_poly.pdbx_strand_id
1 'polypeptide(L)'
;MDVPMNRNPTRMWDSMERWVKRIEDLVEQQVTDDPELITMVEKLRELNVRAELVWLRKFLEKVSSPVVFCHNDMQEGNILLRNGDVEGRRTEPVLEDIIVDDLVVIDFEYCGYNRRGFDLANYFVEWMYDYQNDSHPYFWSRPKKDHATVEQKGQFVEAYLSTLTESPKYRERPEDTTEHILKEIEFYTLASHFFWSLWSVVSNSNVFTRAAQFDYWCYGERRFKEYYSHKAKLLKHSVR
;
A
#
# COMPACT_ATOMS: atom_id res chain seq x y z
N MET A 1 -13.03 -7.84 12.62
CA MET A 1 -12.43 -8.72 13.65
C MET A 1 -12.11 -7.90 14.90
N ASP A 2 -12.22 -8.51 16.08
CA ASP A 2 -11.71 -7.93 17.33
C ASP A 2 -10.48 -8.76 17.74
N VAL A 3 -9.30 -8.15 17.65
CA VAL A 3 -8.01 -8.83 17.87
C VAL A 3 -7.37 -8.25 19.11
N PRO A 4 -6.87 -9.06 20.07
CA PRO A 4 -6.28 -8.58 21.32
C PRO A 4 -4.87 -7.99 21.10
N MET A 5 -4.80 -6.90 20.34
CA MET A 5 -3.59 -6.15 19.99
C MET A 5 -3.74 -4.67 20.38
N ASN A 6 -2.64 -3.93 20.35
CA ASN A 6 -2.67 -2.49 20.54
C ASN A 6 -3.57 -1.83 19.49
N ARG A 7 -4.62 -1.13 19.95
CA ARG A 7 -5.61 -0.46 19.09
C ARG A 7 -5.16 0.91 18.59
N ASN A 8 -4.03 1.42 19.07
CA ASN A 8 -3.48 2.69 18.60
C ASN A 8 -2.87 2.52 17.21
N PRO A 9 -3.30 3.30 16.21
CA PRO A 9 -2.84 3.16 14.82
C PRO A 9 -1.47 3.81 14.58
N THR A 10 -0.48 3.49 15.41
CA THR A 10 0.86 4.11 15.34
C THR A 10 1.85 3.29 14.53
N ARG A 11 1.64 1.96 14.39
CA ARG A 11 2.62 1.03 13.78
C ARG A 11 3.12 1.51 12.41
N MET A 12 2.22 2.00 11.56
CA MET A 12 2.56 2.54 10.24
C MET A 12 3.52 3.73 10.34
N TRP A 13 3.17 4.71 11.19
CA TRP A 13 3.97 5.91 11.42
C TRP A 13 5.31 5.58 12.09
N ASP A 14 5.30 4.71 13.11
CA ASP A 14 6.50 4.28 13.81
C ASP A 14 7.49 3.59 12.85
N SER A 15 6.98 2.79 11.91
CA SER A 15 7.80 2.19 10.84
C SER A 15 8.38 3.22 9.89
N MET A 16 7.56 4.15 9.38
CA MET A 16 8.06 5.24 8.53
C MET A 16 9.12 6.07 9.25
N GLU A 17 8.95 6.34 10.54
CA GLU A 17 9.93 7.12 11.29
C GLU A 17 11.28 6.43 11.43
N ARG A 18 11.26 5.11 11.72
CA ARG A 18 12.49 4.32 11.74
C ARG A 18 13.17 4.28 10.38
N TRP A 19 12.40 4.15 9.30
CA TRP A 19 12.95 4.10 7.93
C TRP A 19 13.48 5.44 7.46
N VAL A 20 12.78 6.54 7.71
CA VAL A 20 13.26 7.89 7.41
C VAL A 20 14.58 8.15 8.14
N LYS A 21 14.67 7.81 9.44
CA LYS A 21 15.93 7.95 10.18
C LYS A 21 17.08 7.17 9.53
N ARG A 22 16.84 5.91 9.15
CA ARG A 22 17.86 5.10 8.47
C ARG A 22 18.26 5.66 7.11
N ILE A 23 17.33 6.28 6.39
CA ILE A 23 17.60 6.96 5.11
C ILE A 23 18.42 8.23 5.34
N GLU A 24 18.11 9.02 6.37
CA GLU A 24 18.92 10.19 6.74
C GLU A 24 20.36 9.77 7.10
N ASP A 25 20.52 8.74 7.92
CA ASP A 25 21.83 8.19 8.29
C ASP A 25 22.60 7.73 7.03
N LEU A 26 21.94 7.05 6.09
CA LEU A 26 22.53 6.62 4.81
C LEU A 26 22.97 7.80 3.95
N VAL A 27 22.13 8.84 3.87
CA VAL A 27 22.41 10.05 3.12
C VAL A 27 23.61 10.79 3.72
N GLU A 28 23.70 10.89 5.04
CA GLU A 28 24.78 11.59 5.75
C GLU A 28 26.13 10.87 5.66
N GLN A 29 26.14 9.53 5.73
CA GLN A 29 27.38 8.77 5.88
C GLN A 29 28.24 8.70 4.61
N GLN A 30 27.69 8.87 3.41
CA GLN A 30 28.44 9.04 2.14
C GLN A 30 29.57 8.02 1.82
N VAL A 31 29.57 6.80 2.40
CA VAL A 31 30.65 5.82 2.15
C VAL A 31 30.14 4.63 1.34
N THR A 32 30.11 4.77 0.02
CA THR A 32 30.05 3.61 -0.87
C THR A 32 30.64 3.94 -2.23
N ASP A 33 31.42 3.01 -2.79
CA ASP A 33 31.93 3.07 -4.16
C ASP A 33 30.90 2.53 -5.17
N ASP A 34 29.73 2.11 -4.70
CA ASP A 34 28.66 1.57 -5.54
C ASP A 34 27.92 2.68 -6.30
N PRO A 35 28.01 2.73 -7.65
CA PRO A 35 27.37 3.78 -8.44
C PRO A 35 25.84 3.84 -8.32
N GLU A 36 25.18 2.69 -8.08
CA GLU A 36 23.72 2.63 -7.92
C GLU A 36 23.30 3.28 -6.60
N LEU A 37 24.02 2.97 -5.51
CA LEU A 37 23.76 3.57 -4.21
C LEU A 37 24.07 5.07 -4.18
N ILE A 38 25.12 5.51 -4.88
CA ILE A 38 25.41 6.95 -5.05
C ILE A 38 24.24 7.66 -5.72
N THR A 39 23.78 7.14 -6.87
CA THR A 39 22.64 7.72 -7.61
C THR A 39 21.37 7.75 -6.77
N MET A 40 21.11 6.70 -5.99
CA MET A 40 19.99 6.65 -5.07
C MET A 40 20.09 7.72 -3.98
N VAL A 41 21.25 7.86 -3.32
CA VAL A 41 21.48 8.85 -2.25
C VAL A 41 21.32 10.28 -2.76
N GLU A 42 21.84 10.58 -3.95
CA GLU A 42 21.67 11.91 -4.57
C GLU A 42 20.19 12.25 -4.78
N LYS A 43 19.40 11.32 -5.34
CA LYS A 43 17.96 11.51 -5.50
C LYS A 43 17.25 11.65 -4.16
N LEU A 44 17.63 10.87 -3.14
CA LEU A 44 17.02 10.97 -1.81
C LEU A 44 17.30 12.32 -1.12
N ARG A 45 18.47 12.93 -1.37
CA ARG A 45 18.79 14.29 -0.89
C ARG A 45 17.82 15.33 -1.45
N GLU A 46 17.41 15.20 -2.71
CA GLU A 46 16.45 16.12 -3.34
C GLU A 46 15.03 15.98 -2.78
N LEU A 47 14.63 14.78 -2.36
CA LEU A 47 13.25 14.50 -1.91
C LEU A 47 12.92 15.04 -0.51
N ASN A 48 13.92 15.23 0.36
CA ASN A 48 13.74 15.60 1.78
C ASN A 48 12.61 14.79 2.46
N VAL A 49 12.83 13.47 2.57
CA VAL A 49 11.83 12.50 3.07
C VAL A 49 11.33 12.81 4.50
N ARG A 50 12.13 13.50 5.31
CA ARG A 50 11.76 13.94 6.66
C ARG A 50 10.66 15.01 6.63
N ALA A 51 10.87 16.06 5.85
CA ALA A 51 9.87 17.11 5.68
C ALA A 51 8.58 16.53 5.08
N GLU A 52 8.72 15.58 4.16
CA GLU A 52 7.59 14.93 3.50
C GLU A 52 6.77 14.05 4.47
N LEU A 53 7.42 13.27 5.33
CA LEU A 53 6.73 12.49 6.38
C LEU A 53 5.92 13.39 7.32
N VAL A 54 6.52 14.49 7.78
CA VAL A 54 5.84 15.47 8.66
C VAL A 54 4.64 16.09 7.96
N TRP A 55 4.78 16.44 6.67
CA TRP A 55 3.67 16.98 5.88
C TRP A 55 2.54 15.96 5.72
N LEU A 56 2.88 14.73 5.32
CA LEU A 56 1.91 13.67 5.05
C LEU A 56 1.10 13.32 6.31
N ARG A 57 1.77 13.24 7.46
CA ARG A 57 1.11 13.00 8.75
C ARG A 57 0.09 14.10 9.07
N LYS A 58 0.49 15.38 8.98
CA LYS A 58 -0.41 16.52 9.21
C LYS A 58 -1.56 16.60 8.21
N PHE A 59 -1.32 16.16 6.97
CA PHE A 59 -2.35 16.11 5.94
C PHE A 59 -3.40 15.03 6.29
N LEU A 60 -2.97 13.82 6.62
CA LEU A 60 -3.85 12.69 6.91
C LEU A 60 -4.53 12.75 8.29
N GLU A 61 -3.98 13.49 9.25
CA GLU A 61 -4.65 13.80 10.53
C GLU A 61 -6.00 14.52 10.34
N LYS A 62 -6.21 15.19 9.21
CA LYS A 62 -7.46 15.89 8.87
C LYS A 62 -8.51 14.98 8.21
N VAL A 63 -8.14 13.74 7.88
CA VAL A 63 -9.00 12.80 7.18
C VAL A 63 -9.70 11.93 8.22
N SER A 64 -11.03 12.08 8.35
CA SER A 64 -11.80 11.16 9.19
C SER A 64 -11.81 9.79 8.56
N SER A 65 -11.03 8.85 9.11
CA SER A 65 -11.02 7.45 8.69
C SER A 65 -11.04 6.60 9.95
N PRO A 66 -12.00 5.68 10.13
CA PRO A 66 -12.09 4.89 11.35
C PRO A 66 -10.88 3.97 11.51
N VAL A 67 -10.49 3.75 12.76
CA VAL A 67 -9.46 2.76 13.11
C VAL A 67 -10.11 1.38 13.15
N VAL A 68 -9.60 0.46 12.35
CA VAL A 68 -10.04 -0.93 12.27
C VAL A 68 -8.82 -1.85 12.24
N PHE A 69 -9.03 -3.15 12.41
CA PHE A 69 -7.97 -4.12 12.14
C PHE A 69 -7.76 -4.24 10.63
N CYS A 70 -6.54 -3.95 10.19
CA CYS A 70 -6.14 -3.91 8.79
C CYS A 70 -5.09 -4.98 8.50
N HIS A 71 -5.06 -5.46 7.26
CA HIS A 71 -4.00 -6.32 6.75
C HIS A 71 -2.72 -5.51 6.51
N ASN A 72 -2.88 -4.30 5.96
CA ASN A 72 -1.84 -3.34 5.55
C ASN A 72 -0.99 -3.76 4.34
N ASP A 73 -1.12 -4.99 3.85
CA ASP A 73 -0.41 -5.48 2.66
C ASP A 73 -1.28 -6.36 1.74
N MET A 74 -2.41 -5.81 1.29
CA MET A 74 -3.38 -6.51 0.42
C MET A 74 -2.92 -6.60 -1.04
N GLN A 75 -1.74 -7.15 -1.30
CA GLN A 75 -1.25 -7.47 -2.65
C GLN A 75 -1.78 -8.81 -3.18
N GLU A 76 -1.68 -9.06 -4.49
CA GLU A 76 -2.24 -10.26 -5.13
C GLU A 76 -1.64 -11.57 -4.59
N GLY A 77 -0.38 -11.58 -4.15
CA GLY A 77 0.25 -12.76 -3.55
C GLY A 77 -0.35 -13.18 -2.21
N ASN A 78 -1.07 -12.27 -1.54
CA ASN A 78 -1.68 -12.50 -0.22
C ASN A 78 -3.17 -12.86 -0.30
N ILE A 79 -3.73 -12.98 -1.52
CA ILE A 79 -5.13 -13.35 -1.76
C ILE A 79 -5.13 -14.65 -2.57
N LEU A 80 -5.31 -15.77 -1.87
CA LEU A 80 -5.28 -17.09 -2.47
C LEU A 80 -6.67 -17.58 -2.83
N LEU A 81 -6.76 -18.33 -3.92
CA LEU A 81 -7.95 -19.07 -4.28
C LEU A 81 -7.82 -20.52 -3.79
N ARG A 82 -8.78 -20.96 -2.98
CA ARG A 82 -8.84 -22.33 -2.48
C ARG A 82 -9.25 -23.24 -3.64
N ASN A 83 -8.38 -24.18 -3.99
CA ASN A 83 -8.77 -25.25 -4.92
C ASN A 83 -9.85 -26.12 -4.26
N GLY A 84 -10.98 -26.29 -4.93
CA GLY A 84 -11.93 -27.35 -4.57
C GLY A 84 -11.25 -28.71 -4.77
N ASP A 85 -11.28 -29.58 -3.76
CA ASP A 85 -10.78 -30.96 -3.83
C ASP A 85 -11.66 -31.82 -4.77
N VAL A 86 -11.67 -31.52 -6.06
CA VAL A 86 -12.30 -32.38 -7.08
C VAL A 86 -11.21 -33.26 -7.69
N GLU A 87 -10.96 -34.38 -7.02
CA GLU A 87 -10.29 -35.57 -7.57
C GLU A 87 -8.96 -35.31 -8.32
N GLY A 88 -8.05 -34.54 -7.70
CA GLY A 88 -6.64 -34.49 -8.12
C GLY A 88 -6.37 -33.88 -9.51
N ARG A 89 -7.36 -33.23 -10.15
CA ARG A 89 -7.14 -32.45 -11.37
C ARG A 89 -6.96 -30.98 -11.01
N ARG A 90 -5.76 -30.45 -11.30
CA ARG A 90 -5.52 -29.00 -11.30
C ARG A 90 -6.18 -28.40 -12.54
N THR A 91 -7.46 -28.07 -12.45
CA THR A 91 -8.11 -27.20 -13.43
C THR A 91 -8.18 -25.80 -12.83
N GLU A 92 -7.65 -24.81 -13.55
CA GLU A 92 -7.84 -23.40 -13.18
C GLU A 92 -9.34 -23.12 -13.06
N PRO A 93 -9.80 -22.53 -11.94
CA PRO A 93 -11.21 -22.24 -11.74
C PRO A 93 -11.70 -21.20 -12.74
N VAL A 94 -12.96 -21.36 -13.16
CA VAL A 94 -13.65 -20.42 -14.03
C VAL A 94 -14.06 -19.22 -13.18
N LEU A 95 -13.72 -17.99 -13.61
CA LEU A 95 -13.92 -16.76 -12.81
C LEU A 95 -15.38 -16.59 -12.34
N GLU A 96 -16.33 -16.99 -13.19
CA GLU A 96 -17.77 -16.91 -12.92
C GLU A 96 -18.24 -17.84 -11.80
N ASP A 97 -17.46 -18.88 -11.47
CA ASP A 97 -17.79 -19.86 -10.44
C ASP A 97 -17.14 -19.54 -9.08
N ILE A 98 -16.25 -18.54 -9.02
CA ILE A 98 -15.56 -18.15 -7.78
C ILE A 98 -16.55 -17.43 -6.86
N ILE A 99 -16.75 -17.99 -5.66
CA ILE A 99 -17.50 -17.33 -4.59
C ILE A 99 -16.55 -16.78 -3.52
N VAL A 100 -17.08 -15.88 -2.67
CA VAL A 100 -16.30 -15.22 -1.61
C VAL A 100 -15.61 -16.24 -0.68
N ASP A 101 -16.25 -17.37 -0.39
CA ASP A 101 -15.72 -18.42 0.49
C ASP A 101 -14.53 -19.19 -0.12
N ASP A 102 -14.29 -19.05 -1.42
CA ASP A 102 -13.11 -19.64 -2.07
C ASP A 102 -11.86 -18.78 -1.87
N LEU A 103 -12.01 -17.50 -1.55
CA LEU A 103 -10.89 -16.58 -1.35
C LEU A 103 -10.36 -16.65 0.09
N VAL A 104 -9.05 -16.76 0.23
CA VAL A 104 -8.36 -16.81 1.52
C VAL A 104 -7.28 -15.73 1.55
N VAL A 105 -7.41 -14.79 2.49
CA VAL A 105 -6.37 -13.81 2.78
C VAL A 105 -5.35 -14.42 3.74
N ILE A 106 -4.07 -14.31 3.42
CA ILE A 106 -2.95 -14.85 4.19
C ILE A 106 -1.88 -13.78 4.46
N ASP A 107 -0.84 -14.16 5.19
CA ASP A 107 0.36 -13.34 5.44
C ASP A 107 0.10 -11.99 6.13
N PHE A 108 -0.43 -12.08 7.35
CA PHE A 108 -0.74 -10.94 8.21
C PHE A 108 0.51 -10.30 8.86
N GLU A 109 1.70 -10.34 8.23
CA GLU A 109 2.94 -9.83 8.84
C GLU A 109 2.90 -8.34 9.17
N TYR A 110 2.26 -7.52 8.31
CA TYR A 110 2.05 -6.10 8.51
C TYR A 110 0.75 -5.77 9.24
N CYS A 111 -0.06 -6.76 9.65
CA CYS A 111 -1.39 -6.51 10.18
C CYS A 111 -1.40 -5.70 11.48
N GLY A 112 -2.52 -5.05 11.76
CA GLY A 112 -2.71 -4.33 13.01
C GLY A 112 -3.79 -3.28 12.90
N TYR A 113 -4.10 -2.65 14.02
CA TYR A 113 -5.03 -1.53 13.98
C TYR A 113 -4.44 -0.37 13.20
N ASN A 114 -5.14 0.05 12.16
CA ASN A 114 -4.77 1.17 11.31
C ASN A 114 -6.04 1.88 10.81
N ARG A 115 -5.86 3.00 10.12
CA ARG A 115 -6.95 3.71 9.43
C ARG A 115 -7.39 2.85 8.24
N ARG A 116 -8.68 2.54 8.13
CA ARG A 116 -9.18 1.70 7.01
C ARG A 116 -8.81 2.27 5.64
N GLY A 117 -8.71 3.60 5.54
CA GLY A 117 -8.35 4.29 4.31
C GLY A 117 -6.99 3.83 3.79
N PHE A 118 -6.04 3.51 4.68
CA PHE A 118 -4.74 2.96 4.28
C PHE A 118 -4.87 1.58 3.62
N ASP A 119 -5.59 0.66 4.24
CA ASP A 119 -5.70 -0.72 3.76
C ASP A 119 -6.43 -0.77 2.40
N LEU A 120 -7.52 -0.02 2.28
CA LEU A 120 -8.28 0.13 1.05
C LEU A 120 -7.47 0.84 -0.05
N ALA A 121 -6.76 1.92 0.30
CA ALA A 121 -5.90 2.59 -0.65
C ALA A 121 -4.75 1.69 -1.12
N ASN A 122 -4.14 0.93 -0.20
CA ASN A 122 -3.07 0.02 -0.52
C ASN A 122 -3.53 -1.05 -1.51
N TYR A 123 -4.68 -1.68 -1.26
CA TYR A 123 -5.28 -2.64 -2.19
C TYR A 123 -5.38 -2.09 -3.62
N PHE A 124 -5.91 -0.87 -3.81
CA PHE A 124 -5.99 -0.28 -5.15
C PHE A 124 -4.66 0.22 -5.71
N VAL A 125 -3.68 0.51 -4.85
CA VAL A 125 -2.31 0.82 -5.30
C VAL A 125 -1.65 -0.44 -5.85
N GLU A 126 -1.92 -1.62 -5.28
CA GLU A 126 -1.36 -2.89 -5.78
C GLU A 126 -1.89 -3.26 -7.17
N TRP A 127 -3.08 -2.79 -7.58
CA TRP A 127 -3.55 -2.90 -8.98
C TRP A 127 -2.64 -2.17 -9.98
N MET A 128 -1.80 -1.23 -9.53
CA MET A 128 -0.88 -0.50 -10.38
C MET A 128 0.41 -1.29 -10.66
N TYR A 129 0.64 -2.41 -9.98
CA TYR A 129 1.86 -3.19 -10.05
C TYR A 129 1.58 -4.63 -10.47
N ASP A 130 2.59 -5.28 -11.00
CA ASP A 130 2.58 -6.70 -11.36
C ASP A 130 3.96 -7.27 -11.05
N TYR A 131 4.01 -8.25 -10.15
CA TYR A 131 5.26 -8.82 -9.65
C TYR A 131 5.69 -10.10 -10.39
N GLN A 132 5.04 -10.44 -11.51
CA GLN A 132 5.34 -11.68 -12.27
C GLN A 132 6.42 -11.48 -13.36
N ASN A 133 7.07 -10.32 -13.41
CA ASN A 133 8.12 -10.05 -14.39
C ASN A 133 9.37 -10.89 -14.08
N ASP A 134 9.77 -11.73 -15.03
CA ASP A 134 10.95 -12.61 -14.94
C ASP A 134 12.27 -11.90 -15.28
N SER A 135 12.18 -10.65 -15.73
CA SER A 135 13.32 -9.82 -16.13
C SER A 135 13.42 -8.56 -15.29
N HIS A 136 14.63 -8.01 -15.14
CA HIS A 136 14.86 -6.73 -14.45
C HIS A 136 13.88 -5.64 -14.97
N PRO A 137 13.19 -4.89 -14.09
CA PRO A 137 13.38 -4.76 -12.64
C PRO A 137 12.57 -5.76 -11.78
N TYR A 138 12.03 -6.82 -12.37
CA TYR A 138 11.24 -7.89 -11.74
C TYR A 138 9.88 -7.44 -11.20
N PHE A 139 9.39 -6.33 -11.74
CA PHE A 139 7.99 -5.93 -11.68
C PHE A 139 7.63 -5.11 -12.93
N TRP A 140 6.34 -4.94 -13.19
CA TRP A 140 5.81 -3.93 -14.11
C TRP A 140 4.98 -2.90 -13.34
N SER A 141 5.09 -1.63 -13.74
CA SER A 141 4.05 -0.65 -13.42
C SER A 141 3.01 -0.67 -14.54
N ARG A 142 1.77 -1.00 -14.22
CA ARG A 142 0.67 -1.03 -15.19
C ARG A 142 0.40 0.38 -15.73
N PRO A 143 0.06 0.52 -17.02
CA PRO A 143 -0.32 1.82 -17.58
C PRO A 143 -1.62 2.33 -16.93
N LYS A 144 -1.80 3.64 -16.87
CA LYS A 144 -2.95 4.28 -16.18
C LYS A 144 -4.33 3.79 -16.61
N LYS A 145 -4.47 3.34 -17.86
CA LYS A 145 -5.72 2.78 -18.39
C LYS A 145 -6.14 1.47 -17.71
N ASP A 146 -5.19 0.77 -17.10
CA ASP A 146 -5.40 -0.51 -16.43
C ASP A 146 -5.47 -0.34 -14.90
N HIS A 147 -5.41 0.90 -14.39
CA HIS A 147 -5.63 1.20 -12.97
C HIS A 147 -7.12 1.16 -12.66
N ALA A 148 -7.48 0.80 -11.41
CA ALA A 148 -8.86 0.78 -10.96
C ALA A 148 -9.56 2.13 -11.21
N THR A 149 -10.67 2.11 -11.95
CA THR A 149 -11.48 3.30 -12.21
C THR A 149 -12.24 3.72 -10.95
N VAL A 150 -12.80 4.94 -10.95
CA VAL A 150 -13.63 5.41 -9.83
C VAL A 150 -14.86 4.53 -9.65
N GLU A 151 -15.44 4.07 -10.76
CA GLU A 151 -16.59 3.16 -10.77
C GLU A 151 -16.24 1.80 -10.16
N GLN A 152 -15.09 1.21 -10.53
CA GLN A 152 -14.64 -0.07 -9.95
C GLN A 152 -14.35 0.06 -8.45
N LYS A 153 -13.71 1.16 -8.04
CA LYS A 153 -13.51 1.46 -6.61
C LYS A 153 -14.85 1.61 -5.89
N GLY A 154 -15.82 2.29 -6.50
CA GLY A 154 -17.17 2.46 -5.97
C GLY A 154 -17.87 1.13 -5.74
N GLN A 155 -17.86 0.24 -6.74
CA GLN A 155 -18.43 -1.11 -6.66
C GLN A 155 -17.81 -1.93 -5.53
N PHE A 156 -16.48 -1.90 -5.40
CA PHE A 156 -15.80 -2.57 -4.30
C PHE A 156 -16.20 -2.00 -2.93
N VAL A 157 -16.29 -0.67 -2.82
CA VAL A 157 -16.67 0.00 -1.57
C VAL A 157 -18.13 -0.29 -1.19
N GLU A 158 -19.04 -0.34 -2.16
CA GLU A 158 -20.42 -0.74 -1.94
C GLU A 158 -20.53 -2.17 -1.43
N ALA A 159 -19.78 -3.11 -2.05
CA ALA A 159 -19.70 -4.49 -1.59
C ALA A 159 -19.12 -4.57 -0.17
N TYR A 160 -18.02 -3.86 0.10
CA TYR A 160 -17.41 -3.77 1.42
C TYR A 160 -18.40 -3.27 2.49
N LEU A 161 -19.13 -2.19 2.22
CA LEU A 161 -20.15 -1.65 3.12
C LEU A 161 -21.30 -2.64 3.33
N SER A 162 -21.80 -3.27 2.26
CA SER A 162 -22.84 -4.30 2.34
C SER A 162 -22.42 -5.43 3.28
N THR A 163 -21.22 -5.98 3.10
CA THR A 163 -20.69 -7.06 3.95
C THR A 163 -20.51 -6.63 5.40
N LEU A 164 -20.17 -5.36 5.67
CA LEU A 164 -20.12 -4.85 7.04
C LEU A 164 -21.50 -4.90 7.71
N THR A 165 -22.57 -4.55 6.99
CA THR A 165 -23.95 -4.54 7.53
C THR A 165 -24.48 -5.94 7.87
N GLU A 166 -23.94 -6.98 7.25
CA GLU A 166 -24.27 -8.38 7.57
C GLU A 166 -23.73 -8.79 8.95
N SER A 167 -22.72 -8.10 9.47
CA SER A 167 -22.15 -8.39 10.78
C SER A 167 -23.04 -7.88 11.92
N PRO A 168 -23.54 -8.72 12.84
CA PRO A 168 -24.39 -8.28 13.94
C PRO A 168 -23.71 -7.31 14.92
N LYS A 169 -22.37 -7.33 14.94
CA LYS A 169 -21.52 -6.48 15.79
C LYS A 169 -21.19 -5.13 15.16
N TYR A 170 -21.43 -4.98 13.87
CA TYR A 170 -21.13 -3.74 13.18
C TYR A 170 -22.11 -2.63 13.57
N ARG A 171 -21.59 -1.42 13.61
CA ARG A 171 -22.33 -0.20 13.89
C ARG A 171 -21.90 0.81 12.85
N GLU A 172 -22.87 1.25 12.07
CA GLU A 172 -22.68 2.24 11.01
C GLU A 172 -22.15 3.54 11.60
N ARG A 173 -21.23 4.17 10.86
CA ARG A 173 -20.60 5.44 11.19
C ARG A 173 -20.96 6.48 10.13
N PRO A 174 -20.91 7.78 10.46
CA PRO A 174 -21.12 8.84 9.46
C PRO A 174 -20.19 8.74 8.26
N GLU A 175 -18.99 8.20 8.46
CA GLU A 175 -17.99 7.97 7.41
C GLU A 175 -18.31 6.78 6.49
N ASP A 176 -19.31 5.96 6.79
CA ASP A 176 -19.60 4.71 6.09
C ASP A 176 -20.44 4.94 4.81
N THR A 177 -20.04 5.92 4.01
CA THR A 177 -20.62 6.22 2.69
C THR A 177 -19.60 5.97 1.59
N THR A 178 -20.07 5.59 0.40
CA THR A 178 -19.21 5.34 -0.75
C THR A 178 -18.36 6.57 -1.09
N GLU A 179 -18.97 7.76 -1.11
CA GLU A 179 -18.27 9.03 -1.39
C GLU A 179 -17.14 9.30 -0.40
N HIS A 180 -17.42 9.14 0.90
CA HIS A 180 -16.45 9.41 1.94
C HIS A 180 -15.28 8.41 1.89
N ILE A 181 -15.57 7.12 1.70
CA ILE A 181 -14.53 6.08 1.59
C ILE A 181 -13.69 6.26 0.32
N LEU A 182 -14.29 6.65 -0.82
CA LEU A 182 -13.52 6.98 -2.02
C LEU A 182 -12.54 8.14 -1.80
N LYS A 183 -12.94 9.13 -1.00
CA LYS A 183 -12.06 10.22 -0.59
C LYS A 183 -10.97 9.77 0.39
N GLU A 184 -11.29 8.87 1.33
CA GLU A 184 -10.28 8.21 2.16
C GLU A 184 -9.25 7.49 1.28
N ILE A 185 -9.69 6.67 0.32
CA ILE A 185 -8.82 5.95 -0.63
C ILE A 185 -7.91 6.93 -1.36
N GLU A 186 -8.47 8.00 -1.93
CA GLU A 186 -7.70 9.00 -2.68
C GLU A 186 -6.60 9.64 -1.83
N PHE A 187 -6.90 9.99 -0.59
CA PHE A 187 -5.92 10.64 0.28
C PHE A 187 -4.88 9.65 0.83
N TYR A 188 -5.29 8.45 1.21
CA TYR A 188 -4.39 7.42 1.73
C TYR A 188 -3.56 6.74 0.64
N THR A 189 -3.86 6.91 -0.66
CA THR A 189 -2.94 6.53 -1.76
C THR A 189 -1.57 7.19 -1.57
N LEU A 190 -1.52 8.42 -1.04
CA LEU A 190 -0.26 9.07 -0.66
C LEU A 190 0.51 8.25 0.39
N ALA A 191 -0.17 7.80 1.45
CA ALA A 191 0.46 7.01 2.49
C ALA A 191 0.96 5.66 1.99
N SER A 192 0.19 4.94 1.16
CA SER A 192 0.65 3.67 0.59
C SER A 192 1.91 3.85 -0.26
N HIS A 193 1.90 4.78 -1.23
CA HIS A 193 3.09 5.03 -2.04
C HIS A 193 4.30 5.44 -1.18
N PHE A 194 4.13 6.37 -0.25
CA PHE A 194 5.24 6.85 0.59
C PHE A 194 5.79 5.74 1.49
N PHE A 195 4.91 4.99 2.17
CA PHE A 195 5.29 3.88 3.06
C PHE A 195 6.14 2.85 2.33
N TRP A 196 5.65 2.36 1.18
CA TRP A 196 6.35 1.33 0.42
C TRP A 196 7.58 1.85 -0.32
N SER A 197 7.64 3.14 -0.63
CA SER A 197 8.87 3.77 -1.13
C SER A 197 9.97 3.74 -0.08
N LEU A 198 9.66 4.14 1.17
CA LEU A 198 10.61 4.13 2.29
C LEU A 198 11.07 2.70 2.62
N TRP A 199 10.11 1.75 2.70
CA TRP A 199 10.43 0.34 2.89
C TRP A 199 11.41 -0.14 1.81
N SER A 200 11.14 0.18 0.55
CA SER A 200 11.95 -0.29 -0.57
C SER A 200 13.38 0.27 -0.56
N VAL A 201 13.56 1.55 -0.22
CA VAL A 201 14.89 2.15 -0.05
C VAL A 201 15.68 1.46 1.06
N VAL A 202 15.03 1.21 2.20
CA VAL A 202 15.66 0.52 3.33
C VAL A 202 16.03 -0.92 2.96
N SER A 203 15.15 -1.62 2.23
CA SER A 203 15.42 -2.96 1.70
C SER A 203 16.56 -2.97 0.69
N ASN A 204 16.66 -1.98 -0.19
CA ASN A 204 17.78 -1.85 -1.13
C ASN A 204 19.13 -1.68 -0.40
N SER A 205 19.13 -0.95 0.71
CA SER A 205 20.33 -0.70 1.53
C SER A 205 20.78 -1.90 2.37
N ASN A 206 20.00 -2.99 2.41
CA ASN A 206 20.30 -4.15 3.23
C ASN A 206 20.84 -5.30 2.35
N VAL A 207 22.05 -5.76 2.67
CA VAL A 207 22.78 -6.76 1.87
C VAL A 207 22.02 -8.08 1.75
N PHE A 208 21.27 -8.48 2.78
CA PHE A 208 20.51 -9.74 2.76
C PHE A 208 19.31 -9.68 1.80
N THR A 209 18.64 -8.54 1.71
CA THR A 209 17.51 -8.34 0.79
C THR A 209 17.97 -7.98 -0.62
N ARG A 210 19.11 -7.31 -0.79
CA ARG A 210 19.71 -7.07 -2.11
C ARG A 210 20.14 -8.35 -2.84
N ALA A 211 20.28 -9.46 -2.12
CA ALA A 211 20.49 -10.78 -2.71
C ALA A 211 19.23 -11.37 -3.38
N ALA A 212 18.05 -10.79 -3.14
CA ALA A 212 16.84 -11.12 -3.89
C ALA A 212 16.93 -10.55 -5.31
N GLN A 213 16.27 -11.21 -6.27
CA GLN A 213 16.30 -10.78 -7.67
C GLN A 213 15.60 -9.42 -7.87
N PHE A 214 14.73 -8.98 -6.96
CA PHE A 214 13.92 -7.77 -7.09
C PHE A 214 14.73 -6.46 -7.02
N ASP A 215 14.53 -5.53 -7.97
CA ASP A 215 15.15 -4.20 -7.93
C ASP A 215 14.33 -3.25 -7.03
N TYR A 216 14.69 -3.26 -5.75
CA TYR A 216 14.09 -2.39 -4.74
C TYR A 216 14.25 -0.91 -5.06
N TRP A 217 15.40 -0.47 -5.57
CA TRP A 217 15.57 0.95 -5.85
C TRP A 217 14.63 1.42 -6.97
N CYS A 218 14.55 0.68 -8.08
CA CYS A 218 13.67 1.01 -9.18
C CYS A 218 12.19 1.07 -8.73
N TYR A 219 11.79 0.12 -7.88
CA TYR A 219 10.44 0.10 -7.30
C TYR A 219 10.18 1.30 -6.40
N GLY A 220 11.06 1.58 -5.44
CA GLY A 220 10.94 2.71 -4.52
C GLY A 220 10.91 4.05 -5.26
N GLU A 221 11.79 4.25 -6.25
CA GLU A 221 11.78 5.45 -7.09
C GLU A 221 10.47 5.61 -7.86
N ARG A 222 9.92 4.51 -8.39
CA ARG A 222 8.62 4.53 -9.10
C ARG A 222 7.48 4.95 -8.16
N ARG A 223 7.42 4.37 -6.96
CA ARG A 223 6.40 4.68 -5.94
C ARG A 223 6.52 6.14 -5.48
N PHE A 224 7.73 6.68 -5.29
CA PHE A 224 7.93 8.11 -5.00
C PHE A 224 7.42 9.00 -6.14
N LYS A 225 7.70 8.66 -7.41
CA LYS A 225 7.20 9.44 -8.56
C LYS A 225 5.66 9.50 -8.57
N GLU A 226 4.98 8.38 -8.31
CA GLU A 226 3.52 8.36 -8.21
C GLU A 226 3.02 9.15 -6.99
N TYR A 227 3.71 9.06 -5.84
CA TYR A 227 3.41 9.88 -4.66
C TYR A 227 3.39 11.38 -4.98
N TYR A 228 4.48 11.93 -5.53
CA TYR A 228 4.57 13.36 -5.80
C TYR A 228 3.63 13.80 -6.93
N SER A 229 3.43 12.97 -7.95
CA SER A 229 2.45 13.18 -9.02
C SER A 229 1.02 13.27 -8.46
N HIS A 230 0.65 12.34 -7.56
CA HIS A 230 -0.66 12.32 -6.92
C HIS A 230 -0.86 13.50 -5.97
N LYS A 231 0.14 13.79 -5.12
CA LYS A 231 0.14 14.96 -4.22
C LYS A 231 -0.08 16.27 -4.99
N ALA A 232 0.62 16.44 -6.12
CA ALA A 232 0.47 17.64 -6.95
C ALA A 232 -0.94 17.79 -7.54
N LYS A 233 -1.60 16.68 -7.92
CA LYS A 233 -2.99 16.71 -8.39
C LYS A 233 -3.96 17.07 -7.25
N LEU A 234 -3.82 16.44 -6.10
CA LEU A 234 -4.66 16.70 -4.93
C LEU A 234 -4.61 18.17 -4.49
N LEU A 235 -3.40 18.73 -4.43
CA LEU A 235 -3.21 20.13 -4.03
C LEU A 235 -3.73 21.14 -5.06
N LYS A 236 -3.76 20.80 -6.36
CA LYS A 236 -4.38 21.66 -7.38
C LYS A 236 -5.90 21.73 -7.25
N HIS A 237 -6.56 20.65 -6.83
CA HIS A 237 -8.02 20.61 -6.67
C HIS A 237 -8.49 21.15 -5.31
N SER A 238 -7.60 21.22 -4.31
CA SER A 238 -7.92 21.74 -2.97
C SER A 238 -7.86 23.28 -2.86
N VAL A 239 -7.48 24.00 -3.93
CA VAL A 239 -7.34 25.47 -3.97
C VAL A 239 -8.48 26.13 -4.78
N ARG A 240 -9.59 25.42 -4.98
CA ARG A 240 -10.81 25.97 -5.60
C ARG A 240 -11.96 25.96 -4.62
#